data_AF-A0A345PLF6-F1
#
_entry.id   AF-A0A345PLF6-F1
#
_cell.length_a   1.000
_cell.length_b   1.000
_cell.length_c   1.000
_cell.angle_alpha   90.00
_cell.angle_beta   90.00
_cell.angle_gamma   90.00
#
_symmetry.space_group_name_H-M   'P 1'
#
loop_
_entity.id
_entity.type
_entity.pdbx_description
1 polymer ?
#
loop_
_entity_poly.entity_id
_entity_poly.type
_entity_poly.pdbx_seq_one_letter_code
_entity_poly.pdbx_strand_id
1 'polypeptide(L)'
;MNNHFNYIIQPGDNYWLLAQRYHTTTEDIIAFNPRVNPYYLSIGQQISIPITEQSSRLVRENHCISQAEVDYRNDMRSLWEEHVAWTRMAIISLTFNLPDVDFVIKRLLKNATDMGNMIRRLYGDVAAQTYASLIQDHLLIAADLVKAAIAGNQQAVMAADKKWHQNADEIAVFLNSINRFLTKVAVREMFYHHLDLTKQEAVAMINKDYQKDIDVYDKIEKQAREMADAISDAMVKGYPSMF
;
A
#
# COMPACT_ATOMS: atom_id res chain seq x y z
N MET A 1 -38.91 1.85 -6.20
CA MET A 1 -38.38 0.78 -5.32
C MET A 1 -37.11 1.32 -4.69
N ASN A 2 -36.99 1.33 -3.36
CA ASN A 2 -35.83 1.90 -2.67
C ASN A 2 -34.62 0.99 -2.89
N ASN A 3 -33.75 1.36 -3.83
CA ASN A 3 -32.62 0.53 -4.24
C ASN A 3 -31.48 0.71 -3.22
N HIS A 4 -31.36 -0.21 -2.26
CA HIS A 4 -30.30 -0.24 -1.24
C HIS A 4 -29.99 -1.67 -0.82
N PHE A 5 -28.82 -1.92 -0.23
CA PHE A 5 -28.48 -3.19 0.42
C PHE A 5 -28.01 -3.00 1.86
N ASN A 6 -28.06 -4.05 2.67
CA ASN A 6 -27.64 -4.03 4.07
C ASN A 6 -26.13 -4.31 4.18
N TYR A 7 -25.42 -3.49 4.94
CA TYR A 7 -23.99 -3.61 5.22
C TYR A 7 -23.74 -3.66 6.73
N ILE A 8 -22.79 -4.48 7.18
CA ILE A 8 -22.40 -4.61 8.58
C ILE A 8 -21.06 -3.88 8.77
N ILE A 9 -21.05 -2.83 9.60
CA ILE A 9 -19.87 -2.02 9.92
C ILE A 9 -18.72 -2.90 10.43
N GLN A 10 -17.57 -2.78 9.79
CA GLN A 10 -16.31 -3.41 10.14
C GLN A 10 -15.39 -2.44 10.90
N PRO A 11 -14.34 -2.94 11.59
CA PRO A 11 -13.33 -2.08 12.20
C PRO A 11 -12.71 -1.13 11.18
N GLY A 12 -12.74 0.18 11.47
CA GLY A 12 -12.15 1.22 10.62
C GLY A 12 -13.10 1.84 9.58
N ASP A 13 -14.32 1.32 9.44
CA ASP A 13 -15.29 1.92 8.52
C ASP A 13 -15.76 3.31 8.99
N ASN A 14 -16.00 4.18 8.02
CA ASN A 14 -16.77 5.40 8.18
C ASN A 14 -17.60 5.63 6.92
N TYR A 15 -18.63 6.48 6.99
CA TYR A 15 -19.52 6.71 5.85
C TYR A 15 -18.81 7.26 4.62
N TRP A 16 -17.72 8.00 4.78
CA TRP A 16 -16.93 8.48 3.66
C TRP A 16 -16.21 7.34 2.92
N LEU A 17 -15.55 6.44 3.65
CA LEU A 17 -14.91 5.24 3.08
C LEU A 17 -15.94 4.33 2.40
N LEU A 18 -17.10 4.17 3.02
CA LEU A 18 -18.19 3.36 2.46
C LEU A 18 -18.81 4.03 1.22
N ALA A 19 -18.96 5.35 1.23
CA ALA A 19 -19.42 6.11 0.06
C ALA A 19 -18.46 5.92 -1.13
N GLN A 20 -17.16 6.03 -0.88
CA GLN A 20 -16.13 5.78 -1.88
C GLN A 20 -16.16 4.32 -2.38
N ARG A 21 -16.24 3.36 -1.46
CA ARG A 21 -16.28 1.91 -1.77
C ARG A 21 -17.47 1.53 -2.63
N TYR A 22 -18.64 2.10 -2.33
CA TYR A 22 -19.90 1.74 -2.99
C TYR A 22 -20.37 2.74 -4.04
N HIS A 23 -19.50 3.66 -4.45
CA HIS A 23 -19.78 4.66 -5.49
C HIS A 23 -21.10 5.40 -5.24
N THR A 24 -21.26 5.87 -4.00
CA THR A 24 -22.36 6.72 -3.56
C THR A 24 -21.80 7.93 -2.81
N THR A 25 -22.65 8.71 -2.16
CA THR A 25 -22.26 9.87 -1.36
C THR A 25 -22.50 9.60 0.12
N THR A 26 -21.74 10.29 0.97
CA THR A 26 -21.94 10.26 2.43
C THR A 26 -23.36 10.72 2.76
N GLU A 27 -23.83 11.75 2.05
CA GLU A 27 -25.16 12.33 2.19
C GLU A 27 -26.26 11.30 1.88
N ASP A 28 -26.10 10.50 0.82
CA ASP A 28 -27.04 9.45 0.47
C ASP A 28 -27.04 8.33 1.52
N ILE A 29 -25.87 7.91 2.01
CA ILE A 29 -25.79 6.93 3.10
C ILE A 29 -26.49 7.47 4.35
N ILE A 30 -26.28 8.74 4.72
CA ILE A 30 -26.95 9.37 5.87
C ILE A 30 -28.47 9.37 5.67
N ALA A 31 -28.93 9.75 4.47
CA ALA A 31 -30.36 9.80 4.15
C ALA A 31 -31.04 8.43 4.25
N PHE A 32 -30.32 7.35 3.91
CA PHE A 32 -30.81 5.97 4.05
C PHE A 32 -30.74 5.43 5.49
N ASN A 33 -30.03 6.12 6.40
CA ASN A 33 -29.83 5.70 7.79
C ASN A 33 -30.19 6.81 8.79
N PRO A 34 -31.43 7.33 8.79
CA PRO A 34 -31.81 8.51 9.58
C PRO A 34 -31.75 8.31 11.11
N ARG A 35 -31.61 7.05 11.57
CA ARG A 35 -31.50 6.68 13.00
C ARG A 35 -30.08 6.36 13.43
N VAL A 36 -29.11 6.42 12.52
CA VAL A 36 -27.71 6.13 12.80
C VAL A 36 -26.95 7.44 12.90
N ASN A 37 -26.14 7.59 13.95
CA ASN A 37 -25.26 8.74 14.06
C ASN A 37 -24.03 8.53 13.15
N PRO A 38 -23.81 9.36 12.12
CA PRO A 38 -22.72 9.17 11.17
C PRO A 38 -21.32 9.30 11.77
N TYR A 39 -21.19 9.94 12.93
CA TYR A 39 -19.91 10.12 13.64
C TYR A 39 -19.62 9.02 14.67
N TYR A 40 -20.58 8.13 14.93
CA TYR A 40 -20.46 7.07 15.94
C TYR A 40 -21.01 5.74 15.42
N LEU A 41 -20.25 5.13 14.51
CA LEU A 41 -20.57 3.80 13.99
C LEU A 41 -20.02 2.73 14.91
N SER A 42 -20.85 1.76 15.28
CA SER A 42 -20.44 0.62 16.10
C SER A 42 -20.07 -0.56 15.20
N ILE A 43 -18.97 -1.24 15.49
CA ILE A 43 -18.61 -2.48 14.80
C ILE A 43 -19.76 -3.49 14.97
N GLY A 44 -20.16 -4.16 13.89
CA GLY A 44 -21.33 -5.05 13.86
C GLY A 44 -22.67 -4.34 13.65
N GLN A 45 -22.71 -3.00 13.62
CA GLN A 45 -23.91 -2.24 13.33
C GLN A 45 -24.33 -2.44 11.87
N GLN A 46 -25.61 -2.69 11.64
CA GLN A 46 -26.17 -2.77 10.30
C GLN A 46 -26.59 -1.39 9.80
N ILE A 47 -26.21 -1.04 8.58
CA ILE A 47 -26.61 0.18 7.86
C ILE A 47 -27.09 -0.16 6.45
N SER A 48 -27.85 0.74 5.85
CA SER A 48 -28.34 0.68 4.48
C SER A 48 -27.43 1.47 3.55
N ILE A 49 -26.83 0.82 2.56
CA ILE A 49 -26.04 1.50 1.51
C ILE A 49 -26.91 1.66 0.26
N PRO A 50 -27.13 2.88 -0.24
CA PRO A 50 -27.92 3.15 -1.44
C PRO A 50 -27.25 2.61 -2.71
N ILE A 51 -28.08 2.09 -3.61
CA ILE A 51 -27.69 1.60 -4.93
C ILE A 51 -28.09 2.66 -5.98
N THR A 52 -27.13 3.51 -6.37
CA THR A 52 -27.23 4.45 -7.50
C THR A 52 -27.33 3.72 -8.85
N GLU A 53 -27.81 4.35 -9.93
CA GLU A 53 -27.86 3.68 -11.25
C GLU A 53 -26.49 3.15 -11.73
N GLN A 54 -25.39 3.82 -11.38
CA GLN A 54 -24.03 3.32 -11.60
C GLN A 54 -23.76 2.03 -10.83
N SER A 55 -24.12 1.97 -9.55
CA SER A 55 -24.03 0.73 -8.78
C SER A 55 -25.05 -0.32 -9.23
N SER A 56 -26.20 0.05 -9.81
CA SER A 56 -27.21 -0.88 -10.33
C SER A 56 -26.75 -1.60 -11.61
N ARG A 57 -25.89 -0.96 -12.42
CA ARG A 57 -25.16 -1.62 -13.52
C ARG A 57 -24.10 -2.58 -12.99
N LEU A 58 -23.44 -2.24 -11.89
CA LEU A 58 -22.42 -3.08 -11.23
C LEU A 58 -23.02 -4.22 -10.38
N VAL A 59 -24.25 -4.07 -9.87
CA VAL A 59 -24.98 -5.11 -9.10
C VAL A 59 -25.64 -6.14 -10.02
N ARG A 60 -25.72 -5.87 -11.34
CA ARG A 60 -26.28 -6.78 -12.36
C ARG A 60 -25.28 -7.36 -13.35
N GLU A 61 -23.99 -7.09 -13.19
CA GLU A 61 -22.98 -8.01 -13.70
C GLU A 61 -22.54 -8.85 -12.51
N ASN A 62 -22.72 -10.16 -12.59
CA ASN A 62 -21.88 -11.06 -11.82
C ASN A 62 -20.44 -10.75 -12.25
N HIS A 63 -19.77 -9.77 -11.63
CA HIS A 63 -18.32 -9.63 -11.72
C HIS A 63 -17.75 -10.78 -10.91
N CYS A 64 -17.82 -11.98 -11.48
CA CYS A 64 -17.02 -13.09 -11.03
C CYS A 64 -15.57 -12.65 -11.21
N ILE A 65 -14.85 -12.48 -10.10
CA ILE A 65 -13.40 -12.25 -10.12
C ILE A 65 -12.79 -13.41 -10.90
N SER A 66 -12.12 -13.11 -12.00
CA SER A 66 -11.49 -14.14 -12.81
C SER A 66 -10.29 -14.73 -12.09
N GLN A 67 -9.86 -15.92 -12.52
CA GLN A 67 -8.63 -16.51 -12.00
C GLN A 67 -7.41 -15.59 -12.25
N ALA A 68 -7.36 -14.91 -13.40
CA ALA A 68 -6.29 -13.98 -13.72
C ALA A 68 -6.26 -12.78 -12.76
N GLU A 69 -7.44 -12.29 -12.34
CA GLU A 69 -7.53 -11.22 -11.34
C GLU A 69 -7.06 -11.70 -9.97
N VAL A 70 -7.49 -12.89 -9.54
CA VAL A 70 -7.05 -13.50 -8.26
C VAL A 70 -5.54 -13.69 -8.24
N ASP A 71 -4.97 -14.28 -9.28
CA ASP A 71 -3.53 -14.56 -9.39
C ASP A 71 -2.74 -13.25 -9.33
N TYR A 72 -3.17 -12.23 -10.10
CA TYR A 72 -2.50 -10.92 -10.10
C TYR A 72 -2.49 -10.25 -8.73
N ARG A 73 -3.61 -10.29 -8.00
CA ARG A 73 -3.71 -9.72 -6.64
C ARG A 73 -2.83 -10.49 -5.66
N ASN A 74 -2.80 -11.81 -5.74
CA ASN A 74 -1.98 -12.63 -4.86
C ASN A 74 -0.48 -12.45 -5.14
N ASP A 75 -0.08 -12.36 -6.41
CA ASP A 75 1.31 -12.09 -6.80
C ASP A 75 1.74 -10.69 -6.32
N MET A 76 0.87 -9.68 -6.45
CA MET A 76 1.14 -8.34 -5.93
C MET A 76 1.30 -8.33 -4.41
N ARG A 77 0.43 -9.01 -3.67
CA ARG A 77 0.58 -9.16 -2.21
C ARG A 77 1.89 -9.84 -1.86
N SER A 78 2.21 -10.95 -2.52
CA SER A 78 3.45 -11.70 -2.29
C SER A 78 4.68 -10.80 -2.50
N LEU A 79 4.71 -9.99 -3.56
CA LEU A 79 5.82 -9.06 -3.82
C LEU A 79 5.96 -7.98 -2.76
N TRP A 80 4.85 -7.44 -2.23
CA TRP A 80 4.88 -6.44 -1.16
C TRP A 80 5.23 -7.05 0.21
N GLU A 81 4.79 -8.28 0.50
CA GLU A 81 5.19 -9.01 1.70
C GLU A 81 6.68 -9.37 1.66
N GLU A 82 7.17 -9.84 0.50
CA GLU A 82 8.60 -10.01 0.27
C GLU A 82 9.37 -8.70 0.46
N HIS A 83 8.86 -7.59 -0.09
CA HIS A 83 9.49 -6.28 0.00
C HIS A 83 9.76 -5.90 1.46
N VAL A 84 8.75 -6.02 2.33
CA VAL A 84 8.89 -5.66 3.73
C VAL A 84 9.67 -6.69 4.55
N ALA A 85 9.53 -7.98 4.25
CA ALA A 85 10.31 -9.03 4.90
C ALA A 85 11.82 -8.90 4.61
N TRP A 86 12.20 -8.70 3.35
CA TRP A 86 13.61 -8.52 2.98
C TRP A 86 14.16 -7.18 3.48
N THR A 87 13.34 -6.14 3.60
CA THR A 87 13.73 -4.86 4.21
C THR A 87 14.04 -5.04 5.70
N ARG A 88 13.16 -5.73 6.44
CA ARG A 88 13.39 -6.10 7.84
C ARG A 88 14.69 -6.89 8.01
N MET A 89 14.92 -7.90 7.15
CA MET A 89 16.17 -8.67 7.17
C MET A 89 17.39 -7.78 6.92
N ALA A 90 17.30 -6.82 5.99
CA ALA A 90 18.39 -5.88 5.74
C ALA A 90 18.66 -4.96 6.94
N ILE A 91 17.60 -4.44 7.60
CA ILE A 91 17.71 -3.64 8.82
C ILE A 91 18.43 -4.45 9.91
N ILE A 92 18.02 -5.70 10.14
CA ILE A 92 18.64 -6.61 11.12
C ILE A 92 20.12 -6.85 10.76
N SER A 93 20.42 -7.26 9.53
CA SER A 93 21.78 -7.56 9.09
C SER A 93 22.70 -6.35 9.18
N LEU A 94 22.23 -5.15 8.81
CA LEU A 94 22.98 -3.91 8.96
C LEU A 94 23.22 -3.56 10.43
N THR A 95 22.19 -3.65 11.27
CA THR A 95 22.25 -3.27 12.70
C THR A 95 23.24 -4.14 13.47
N PHE A 96 23.25 -5.45 13.20
CA PHE A 96 24.13 -6.39 13.90
C PHE A 96 25.42 -6.71 13.15
N ASN A 97 25.68 -6.03 12.02
CA ASN A 97 26.85 -6.26 11.17
C ASN A 97 27.03 -7.75 10.82
N LEU A 98 25.94 -8.38 10.37
CA LEU A 98 25.92 -9.80 10.01
C LEU A 98 26.71 -10.04 8.71
N PRO A 99 27.34 -11.22 8.53
CA PRO A 99 28.12 -11.52 7.33
C PRO A 99 27.26 -11.74 6.07
N ASP A 100 25.93 -11.70 6.19
CA ASP A 100 24.98 -11.93 5.10
C ASP A 100 24.45 -10.64 4.44
N VAL A 101 24.86 -9.46 4.92
CA VAL A 101 24.36 -8.14 4.46
C VAL A 101 24.29 -8.03 2.94
N ASP A 102 25.37 -8.39 2.24
CA ASP A 102 25.44 -8.27 0.78
C ASP A 102 24.47 -9.23 0.06
N PHE A 103 24.25 -10.43 0.62
CA PHE A 103 23.31 -11.41 0.07
C PHE A 103 21.87 -10.95 0.27
N VAL A 104 21.55 -10.44 1.45
CA VAL A 104 20.22 -9.92 1.81
C VAL A 104 19.88 -8.69 0.96
N ILE A 105 20.78 -7.71 0.88
CA ILE A 105 20.58 -6.50 0.05
C ILE A 105 20.42 -6.88 -1.42
N LYS A 106 21.22 -7.84 -1.94
CA LYS A 106 21.06 -8.30 -3.32
C LYS A 106 19.69 -8.92 -3.58
N ARG A 107 19.16 -9.72 -2.64
CA ARG A 107 17.81 -10.31 -2.77
C ARG A 107 16.71 -9.24 -2.67
N LEU A 108 16.89 -8.25 -1.80
CA LEU A 108 15.99 -7.11 -1.66
C LEU A 108 15.94 -6.28 -2.95
N LEU A 109 17.09 -5.97 -3.56
CA LEU A 109 17.13 -5.24 -4.84
C LEU A 109 16.54 -6.03 -6.01
N LYS A 110 16.57 -7.37 -5.97
CA LYS A 110 15.86 -8.21 -6.94
C LYS A 110 14.34 -8.03 -6.82
N ASN A 111 13.79 -7.89 -5.62
CA ASN A 111 12.36 -7.66 -5.41
C ASN A 111 11.87 -6.40 -6.16
N ALA A 112 12.68 -5.33 -6.19
CA ALA A 112 12.36 -4.14 -6.99
C ALA A 112 12.24 -4.43 -8.50
N THR A 113 13.14 -5.28 -9.04
CA THR A 113 13.04 -5.74 -10.43
C THR A 113 11.78 -6.60 -10.66
N ASP A 114 11.46 -7.48 -9.71
CA ASP A 114 10.28 -8.34 -9.78
C ASP A 114 8.98 -7.49 -9.75
N MET A 115 8.92 -6.46 -8.90
CA MET A 115 7.84 -5.46 -8.87
C MET A 115 7.68 -4.71 -10.19
N GLY A 116 8.78 -4.28 -10.81
CA GLY A 116 8.75 -3.70 -12.16
C GLY A 116 8.20 -4.65 -13.21
N ASN A 117 8.61 -5.92 -13.16
CA ASN A 117 8.11 -6.95 -14.07
C ASN A 117 6.62 -7.21 -13.91
N MET A 118 6.07 -7.07 -12.70
CA MET A 118 4.65 -7.28 -12.42
C MET A 118 3.73 -6.33 -13.22
N ILE A 119 4.20 -5.12 -13.52
CA ILE A 119 3.44 -4.13 -14.28
C ILE A 119 3.77 -4.14 -15.79
N ARG A 120 4.79 -4.90 -16.21
CA ARG A 120 5.32 -4.92 -17.58
C ARG A 120 4.27 -5.31 -18.62
N ARG A 121 3.45 -6.32 -18.32
CA ARG A 121 2.40 -6.78 -19.25
C ARG A 121 1.34 -5.71 -19.54
N LEU A 122 1.12 -4.79 -18.60
CA LEU A 122 0.10 -3.74 -18.69
C LEU A 122 0.63 -2.47 -19.36
N TYR A 123 1.88 -2.10 -19.05
CA TYR A 123 2.44 -0.79 -19.41
C TYR A 123 3.70 -0.82 -20.28
N GLY A 124 4.22 -2.02 -20.59
CA GLY A 124 5.41 -2.21 -21.41
C GLY A 124 6.73 -2.01 -20.66
N ASP A 125 7.83 -2.19 -21.40
CA ASP A 125 9.18 -2.30 -20.84
C ASP A 125 9.69 -1.02 -20.19
N VAL A 126 9.39 0.14 -20.77
CA VAL A 126 9.83 1.43 -20.25
C VAL A 126 9.24 1.68 -18.87
N ALA A 127 7.92 1.51 -18.73
CA ALA A 127 7.24 1.70 -17.45
C ALA A 127 7.72 0.70 -16.39
N ALA A 128 7.87 -0.57 -16.76
CA ALA A 128 8.42 -1.60 -15.87
C ALA A 128 9.81 -1.24 -15.36
N GLN A 129 10.70 -0.78 -16.24
CA GLN A 129 12.06 -0.40 -15.88
C GLN A 129 12.09 0.87 -15.03
N THR A 130 11.26 1.86 -15.34
CA THR A 130 11.13 3.08 -14.52
C THR A 130 10.66 2.74 -13.11
N TYR A 131 9.63 1.91 -12.97
CA TYR A 131 9.14 1.51 -11.66
C TYR A 131 10.19 0.75 -10.85
N ALA A 132 10.86 -0.22 -11.48
CA ALA A 132 11.94 -0.96 -10.83
C ALA A 132 13.06 -0.03 -10.34
N SER A 133 13.48 0.94 -11.16
CA SER A 133 14.52 1.91 -10.79
C SER A 133 14.11 2.75 -9.58
N LEU A 134 12.88 3.28 -9.58
CA LEU A 134 12.37 4.09 -8.48
C LEU A 134 12.33 3.30 -7.16
N ILE A 135 11.93 2.02 -7.20
CA ILE A 135 11.93 1.14 -6.02
C ILE A 135 13.37 0.72 -5.62
N GLN A 136 14.29 0.55 -6.57
CA GLN A 136 15.71 0.31 -6.23
C GLN A 136 16.31 1.51 -5.49
N ASP A 137 16.07 2.72 -6.00
CA ASP A 137 16.50 3.95 -5.33
C ASP A 137 15.88 4.07 -3.94
N HIS A 138 14.58 3.76 -3.81
CA HIS A 138 13.88 3.71 -2.53
C HIS A 138 14.61 2.85 -1.49
N LEU A 139 14.97 1.62 -1.87
CA LEU A 139 15.63 0.64 -1.01
C LEU A 139 17.06 1.04 -0.65
N LEU A 140 17.81 1.61 -1.60
CA LEU A 140 19.17 2.09 -1.36
C LEU A 140 19.18 3.29 -0.41
N ILE A 141 18.24 4.24 -0.57
CA ILE A 141 18.09 5.38 0.34
C ILE A 141 17.74 4.91 1.75
N ALA A 142 16.84 3.93 1.89
CA ALA A 142 16.49 3.33 3.18
C ALA A 142 17.72 2.71 3.86
N ALA A 143 18.54 1.95 3.12
CA ALA A 143 19.77 1.37 3.64
C ALA A 143 20.79 2.45 4.08
N ASP A 144 20.93 3.54 3.33
CA ASP A 144 21.77 4.67 3.70
C ASP A 144 21.28 5.39 4.97
N LEU A 145 19.96 5.54 5.11
CA LEU A 145 19.32 6.09 6.31
C LEU A 145 19.65 5.23 7.55
N VAL A 146 19.49 3.91 7.44
CA VAL A 146 19.80 2.96 8.53
C VAL A 146 21.28 3.03 8.91
N LYS A 147 22.19 3.00 7.92
CA LYS A 147 23.64 3.15 8.17
C LYS A 147 23.98 4.46 8.86
N ALA A 148 23.38 5.56 8.43
CA ALA A 148 23.57 6.88 9.05
C ALA A 148 23.06 6.90 10.50
N ALA A 149 21.92 6.28 10.77
CA ALA A 149 21.34 6.17 12.10
C ALA A 149 22.23 5.35 13.05
N ILE A 150 22.73 4.19 12.60
CA ILE A 150 23.70 3.35 13.34
C ILE A 150 24.97 4.15 13.68
N ALA A 151 25.45 4.96 12.74
CA ALA A 151 26.63 5.81 12.93
C ALA A 151 26.37 7.05 13.82
N GLY A 152 25.13 7.28 14.26
CA GLY A 152 24.74 8.46 15.04
C GLY A 152 24.79 9.78 14.24
N ASN A 153 24.87 9.72 12.91
CA ASN A 153 25.01 10.88 12.05
C ASN A 153 23.65 11.50 11.72
N GLN A 154 23.17 12.38 12.61
CA GLN A 154 21.85 13.02 12.47
C GLN A 154 21.69 13.84 11.19
N GLN A 155 22.77 14.49 10.72
CA GLN A 155 22.71 15.27 9.48
C GLN A 155 22.49 14.35 8.26
N ALA A 156 23.18 13.21 8.21
CA ALA A 156 22.99 12.23 7.15
C ALA A 156 21.61 11.55 7.23
N VAL A 157 21.09 11.29 8.43
CA VAL A 157 19.72 10.79 8.62
C VAL A 157 18.70 11.76 8.05
N MET A 158 18.78 13.06 8.40
CA MET A 158 17.87 14.08 7.88
C MET A 158 17.95 14.23 6.37
N ALA A 159 19.15 14.16 5.80
CA ALA A 159 19.35 14.23 4.35
C ALA A 159 18.75 13.02 3.63
N ALA A 160 18.98 11.81 4.14
CA ALA A 160 18.43 10.58 3.60
C ALA A 160 16.91 10.54 3.70
N ASP A 161 16.34 10.92 4.85
CA ASP A 161 14.88 10.98 5.08
C ASP A 161 14.21 11.95 4.09
N LYS A 162 14.78 13.13 3.87
CA LYS A 162 14.29 14.08 2.85
C LYS A 162 14.34 13.48 1.45
N LYS A 163 15.45 12.83 1.07
CA LYS A 163 15.58 12.17 -0.24
C LYS A 163 14.58 11.02 -0.40
N TRP A 164 14.28 10.31 0.69
CA TRP A 164 13.34 9.20 0.68
C TRP A 164 11.90 9.66 0.43
N HIS A 165 11.49 10.76 1.06
CA HIS A 165 10.18 11.39 0.78
C HIS A 165 10.09 11.93 -0.65
N GLN A 166 11.18 12.49 -1.19
CA GLN A 166 11.23 12.91 -2.59
C GLN A 166 11.07 11.73 -3.56
N ASN A 167 11.74 10.61 -3.29
CA ASN A 167 11.55 9.39 -4.06
C ASN A 167 10.11 8.84 -3.96
N ALA A 168 9.48 8.91 -2.78
CA ALA A 168 8.06 8.57 -2.62
C ALA A 168 7.14 9.48 -3.47
N ASP A 169 7.44 10.78 -3.56
CA ASP A 169 6.72 11.72 -4.43
C ASP A 169 6.90 11.37 -5.91
N GLU A 170 8.10 10.98 -6.33
CA GLU A 170 8.41 10.55 -7.69
C GLU A 170 7.65 9.27 -8.06
N ILE A 171 7.59 8.28 -7.15
CA ILE A 171 6.78 7.07 -7.31
C ILE A 171 5.30 7.43 -7.45
N ALA A 172 4.80 8.34 -6.61
CA ALA A 172 3.41 8.79 -6.67
C ALA A 172 3.08 9.48 -8.00
N VAL A 173 3.98 10.31 -8.52
CA VAL A 173 3.85 10.94 -9.84
C VAL A 173 3.84 9.88 -10.94
N PHE A 174 4.79 8.93 -10.90
CA PHE A 174 4.92 7.87 -11.90
C PHE A 174 3.67 6.96 -11.93
N LEU A 175 3.26 6.40 -10.79
CA LEU A 175 2.10 5.50 -10.71
C LEU A 175 0.81 6.20 -11.15
N ASN A 176 0.63 7.48 -10.81
CA ASN A 176 -0.49 8.27 -11.30
C ASN A 176 -0.45 8.50 -12.81
N SER A 177 0.75 8.68 -13.39
CA SER A 177 0.90 8.94 -14.83
C SER A 177 0.52 7.74 -15.68
N ILE A 178 0.73 6.52 -15.19
CA ILE A 178 0.36 5.28 -15.88
C ILE A 178 -1.02 4.78 -15.49
N ASN A 179 -1.54 5.16 -14.32
CA ASN A 179 -2.85 4.70 -13.84
C ASN A 179 -3.63 5.82 -13.14
N ARG A 180 -4.68 6.33 -13.81
CA ARG A 180 -5.53 7.41 -13.30
C ARG A 180 -6.26 7.08 -11.98
N PHE A 181 -6.45 5.80 -11.67
CA PHE A 181 -7.11 5.36 -10.44
C PHE A 181 -6.18 5.42 -9.22
N LEU A 182 -4.86 5.50 -9.44
CA LEU A 182 -3.87 5.81 -8.42
C LEU A 182 -3.62 7.31 -8.39
N THR A 183 -4.38 8.05 -7.58
CA THR A 183 -4.15 9.49 -7.46
C THR A 183 -2.79 9.77 -6.80
N LYS A 184 -2.10 10.84 -7.23
CA LYS A 184 -0.81 11.24 -6.62
C LYS A 184 -0.91 11.42 -5.11
N VAL A 185 -2.03 11.98 -4.64
CA VAL A 185 -2.28 12.21 -3.21
C VAL A 185 -2.36 10.89 -2.46
N ALA A 186 -3.21 9.96 -2.92
CA ALA A 186 -3.37 8.67 -2.26
C ALA A 186 -2.07 7.85 -2.25
N VAL A 187 -1.34 7.81 -3.37
CA VAL A 187 -0.07 7.07 -3.43
C VAL A 187 0.98 7.68 -2.49
N ARG A 188 1.12 9.00 -2.50
CA ARG A 188 2.06 9.69 -1.61
C ARG A 188 1.73 9.44 -0.13
N GLU A 189 0.46 9.52 0.25
CA GLU A 189 0.03 9.24 1.63
C GLU A 189 0.34 7.78 2.03
N MET A 190 0.09 6.82 1.15
CA MET A 190 0.45 5.42 1.38
C MET A 190 1.96 5.25 1.58
N PHE A 191 2.78 5.85 0.71
CA PHE A 191 4.23 5.75 0.84
C PHE A 191 4.75 6.49 2.06
N TYR A 192 4.24 7.67 2.42
CA TYR A 192 4.69 8.39 3.61
C TYR A 192 4.39 7.60 4.89
N HIS A 193 3.22 6.95 4.96
CA HIS A 193 2.90 6.03 6.05
C HIS A 193 3.88 4.85 6.10
N HIS A 194 4.21 4.27 4.92
CA HIS A 194 5.20 3.22 4.80
C HIS A 194 6.57 3.65 5.34
N LEU A 195 7.07 4.82 4.90
CA LEU A 195 8.34 5.38 5.33
C LEU A 195 8.41 5.56 6.86
N ASP A 196 7.33 6.07 7.44
CA ASP A 196 7.26 6.31 8.88
C ASP A 196 7.33 5.00 9.68
N LEU A 197 6.55 3.99 9.30
CA LEU A 197 6.59 2.69 9.96
C LEU A 197 7.96 2.02 9.84
N THR A 198 8.55 1.98 8.64
CA THR A 198 9.87 1.37 8.41
C THR A 198 10.98 2.10 9.17
N LYS A 199 10.88 3.43 9.30
CA LYS A 199 11.80 4.22 10.14
C LYS A 199 11.61 3.89 11.63
N GLN A 200 10.38 3.72 12.10
CA GLN A 200 10.10 3.29 13.47
C GLN A 200 10.68 1.90 13.76
N GLU A 201 10.55 0.96 12.82
CA GLU A 201 11.15 -0.39 12.91
C GLU A 201 12.68 -0.29 13.01
N ALA A 202 13.33 0.44 12.10
CA ALA A 202 14.78 0.64 12.12
C ALA A 202 15.27 1.23 13.45
N VAL A 203 14.59 2.26 13.97
CA VAL A 203 14.93 2.87 15.26
C VAL A 203 14.73 1.89 16.42
N ALA A 204 13.65 1.11 16.42
CA ALA A 204 13.40 0.10 17.45
C ALA A 204 14.49 -0.98 17.44
N MET A 205 14.85 -1.48 16.26
CA MET A 205 15.91 -2.48 16.09
C MET A 205 17.29 -1.96 16.55
N ILE A 206 17.68 -0.74 16.14
CA ILE A 206 18.95 -0.10 16.55
C ILE A 206 19.02 0.06 18.07
N ASN A 207 17.91 0.45 18.69
CA ASN A 207 17.81 0.61 20.14
C ASN A 207 17.59 -0.71 20.90
N LYS A 208 17.49 -1.85 20.19
CA LYS A 208 17.21 -3.18 20.74
C LYS A 208 15.88 -3.28 21.49
N ASP A 209 14.91 -2.44 21.12
CA ASP A 209 13.54 -2.51 21.60
C ASP A 209 12.76 -3.55 20.78
N TYR A 210 13.05 -4.83 21.03
CA TYR A 210 12.56 -5.94 20.21
C TYR A 210 11.03 -6.10 20.25
N GLN A 211 10.39 -5.77 21.38
CA GLN A 211 8.94 -5.86 21.46
C GLN A 211 8.30 -4.79 20.57
N LYS A 212 8.76 -3.55 20.65
CA LYS A 212 8.27 -2.47 19.80
C LYS A 212 8.54 -2.75 18.32
N ASP A 213 9.71 -3.28 18.01
CA ASP A 213 10.08 -3.69 16.65
C ASP A 213 9.08 -4.72 16.08
N ILE A 214 8.73 -5.76 16.84
CA ILE A 214 7.70 -6.74 16.44
C ILE A 214 6.33 -6.06 16.28
N ASP A 215 5.90 -5.25 17.24
CA ASP A 215 4.60 -4.56 17.20
C ASP A 215 4.48 -3.58 16.01
N VAL A 216 5.60 -3.00 15.58
CA VAL A 216 5.66 -2.15 14.38
C VAL A 216 5.64 -3.00 13.11
N TYR A 217 6.35 -4.13 13.10
CA TYR A 217 6.36 -5.02 11.94
C TYR A 217 4.98 -5.60 11.60
N ASP A 218 4.17 -5.96 12.61
CA ASP A 218 2.77 -6.38 12.40
C ASP A 218 1.96 -5.31 11.63
N LYS A 219 2.23 -4.02 11.89
CA LYS A 219 1.59 -2.90 11.18
C LYS A 219 2.16 -2.75 9.78
N ILE A 220 3.48 -2.93 9.60
CA ILE A 220 4.14 -2.89 8.29
C ILE A 220 3.58 -3.97 7.37
N GLU A 221 3.47 -5.22 7.84
CA GLU A 221 2.92 -6.32 7.02
C GLU A 221 1.47 -6.05 6.60
N LYS A 222 0.65 -5.57 7.53
CA LYS A 222 -0.73 -5.18 7.22
C LYS A 222 -0.76 -4.07 6.16
N GLN A 223 0.05 -3.03 6.35
CA GLN A 223 0.11 -1.88 5.46
C GLN A 223 0.66 -2.25 4.07
N ALA A 224 1.61 -3.19 3.98
CA ALA A 224 2.11 -3.72 2.73
C ALA A 224 1.02 -4.42 1.92
N ARG A 225 0.17 -5.23 2.57
CA ARG A 225 -1.00 -5.84 1.93
C ARG A 225 -2.02 -4.78 1.47
N GLU A 226 -2.27 -3.75 2.28
CA GLU A 226 -3.16 -2.64 1.91
C GLU A 226 -2.63 -1.86 0.69
N MET A 227 -1.32 -1.61 0.62
CA MET A 227 -0.67 -1.00 -0.55
C MET A 227 -0.78 -1.90 -1.80
N ALA A 228 -0.51 -3.20 -1.64
CA ALA A 228 -0.65 -4.18 -2.72
C ALA A 228 -2.07 -4.22 -3.28
N ASP A 229 -3.08 -4.19 -2.41
CA ASP A 229 -4.48 -4.20 -2.78
C ASP A 229 -4.88 -2.90 -3.50
N ALA A 230 -4.49 -1.74 -2.98
CA ALA A 230 -4.76 -0.46 -3.63
C ALA A 230 -4.15 -0.37 -5.05
N ILE A 231 -2.91 -0.83 -5.20
CA ILE A 231 -2.21 -0.81 -6.50
C ILE A 231 -2.85 -1.83 -7.44
N SER A 232 -3.06 -3.08 -7.00
CA SER A 232 -3.66 -4.12 -7.85
C SER A 232 -5.10 -3.80 -8.27
N ASP A 233 -5.93 -3.24 -7.37
CA ASP A 233 -7.27 -2.74 -7.67
C ASP A 233 -7.25 -1.73 -8.81
N ALA A 234 -6.31 -0.79 -8.78
CA ALA A 234 -6.19 0.22 -9.81
C ALA A 234 -5.76 -0.39 -11.15
N MET A 235 -4.86 -1.38 -11.14
CA MET A 235 -4.43 -2.08 -12.36
C MET A 235 -5.59 -2.84 -13.01
N VAL A 236 -6.38 -3.56 -12.22
CA VAL A 236 -7.58 -4.27 -12.69
C VAL A 236 -8.60 -3.29 -13.27
N LYS A 237 -8.86 -2.17 -12.57
CA LYS A 237 -9.76 -1.10 -13.06
C LYS A 237 -9.26 -0.45 -14.36
N GLY A 238 -7.94 -0.36 -14.54
CA GLY A 238 -7.32 0.19 -15.74
C GLY A 238 -7.40 -0.72 -16.97
N TYR A 239 -7.39 -2.04 -16.75
CA TYR A 239 -7.29 -3.06 -17.79
C TYR A 239 -8.28 -4.22 -17.60
N PRO A 240 -9.60 -3.95 -17.47
CA PRO A 240 -10.57 -4.99 -17.15
C PRO A 240 -10.64 -6.12 -18.18
N SER A 241 -10.29 -5.89 -19.45
CA SER A 241 -10.27 -6.95 -20.48
C SER A 241 -9.10 -7.93 -20.33
N MET A 242 -8.13 -7.64 -19.48
CA MET A 242 -6.98 -8.51 -19.20
C MET A 242 -7.21 -9.41 -17.98
N PHE A 243 -8.28 -9.14 -17.22
CA PHE A 243 -8.64 -9.82 -16.00
C PHE A 243 -10.03 -10.42 -16.15
#